data_AF-A0AAP2BR41-F1
#
_entry.id   AF-A0AAP2BR41-F1
#
_cell.length_a   1.000
_cell.length_b   1.000
_cell.length_c   1.000
_cell.angle_alpha   90.00
_cell.angle_beta   90.00
_cell.angle_gamma   90.00
#
_symmetry.space_group_name_H-M   'P 1'
#
loop_
_entity.id
_entity.type
_entity.pdbx_description
1 polymer ?
#
loop_
_entity_poly.entity_id
_entity_poly.type
_entity_poly.pdbx_seq_one_letter_code
_entity_poly.pdbx_strand_id
1 'polypeptide(L)'
;IAARKAMPAWGAQTSIERIKTINATLPSFSLKTVEALVDVLEKTQLANAAQDDHINQQQDRIDQLEKKNAELGRRLREYSIKPVATLDVQSGRPDGHKFALAYSSEAHKLPDGVYILCCRVWPESVVLDDTKLRELFDSWFASDCSFDRSPEASEADNIAWRESYWYVWQCCSTAILTVSQLEGL
;
A
#
# COMPACT_ATOMS: atom_id res chain seq x y z
N ILE A 1 32.77 -16.46 -91.90
CA ILE A 1 32.09 -16.83 -90.63
C ILE A 1 33.06 -16.47 -89.51
N ALA A 2 32.79 -15.41 -88.74
CA ALA A 2 33.68 -14.98 -87.67
C ALA A 2 33.66 -15.98 -86.52
N ALA A 3 34.82 -16.47 -86.10
CA ALA A 3 34.96 -17.39 -84.98
C ALA A 3 34.44 -16.70 -83.70
N ARG A 4 33.45 -17.33 -83.05
CA ARG A 4 32.93 -16.85 -81.76
C ARG A 4 34.05 -16.92 -80.73
N LYS A 5 34.39 -15.78 -80.13
CA LYS A 5 35.36 -15.67 -79.05
C LYS A 5 34.89 -16.60 -77.91
N ALA A 6 35.69 -17.60 -77.56
CA ALA A 6 35.38 -18.54 -76.50
C ALA A 6 35.19 -17.76 -75.18
N MET A 7 34.12 -18.10 -74.44
CA MET A 7 33.88 -17.49 -73.12
C MET A 7 35.00 -17.92 -72.15
N PRO A 8 35.46 -17.03 -71.26
CA PRO A 8 36.46 -17.39 -70.27
C PRO A 8 35.95 -18.54 -69.40
N ALA A 9 36.84 -19.46 -69.03
CA ALA A 9 36.50 -20.50 -68.05
C ALA A 9 35.98 -19.85 -66.77
N TRP A 10 34.88 -20.38 -66.23
CA TRP A 10 34.24 -19.87 -65.02
C TRP A 10 35.24 -19.98 -63.86
N GLY A 11 35.84 -18.86 -63.47
CA GLY A 11 36.79 -18.80 -62.35
C GLY A 11 36.09 -19.02 -61.00
N ALA A 12 36.87 -19.29 -59.95
CA ALA A 12 36.41 -19.65 -58.61
C ALA A 12 35.36 -18.69 -57.98
N GLN A 13 35.25 -17.45 -58.47
CA GLN A 13 34.27 -16.45 -58.06
C GLN A 13 32.99 -16.46 -58.93
N THR A 14 32.33 -17.61 -59.07
CA THR A 14 31.07 -17.66 -59.82
C THR A 14 29.92 -17.02 -59.01
N SER A 15 28.90 -16.49 -59.70
CA SER A 15 27.68 -16.02 -59.03
C SER A 15 27.00 -17.12 -58.20
N ILE A 16 27.13 -18.39 -58.61
CA ILE A 16 26.60 -19.55 -57.89
C ILE A 16 27.32 -19.74 -56.56
N GLU A 17 28.65 -19.67 -56.55
CA GLU A 17 29.42 -19.78 -55.31
C GLU A 17 29.18 -18.59 -54.38
N ARG A 18 29.06 -17.37 -54.91
CA ARG A 18 28.65 -16.20 -54.10
C ARG A 18 27.28 -16.38 -53.47
N ILE A 19 26.30 -16.92 -54.20
CA ILE A 19 24.97 -17.21 -53.68
C ILE A 19 25.03 -18.29 -52.60
N LYS A 20 25.82 -19.36 -52.79
CA LYS A 20 26.03 -20.39 -51.76
C LYS A 20 26.69 -19.83 -50.51
N THR A 21 27.73 -19.02 -50.64
CA THR A 21 28.39 -18.36 -49.51
C THR A 21 27.39 -17.47 -48.79
N ILE A 22 26.66 -16.61 -49.51
CA ILE A 22 25.61 -15.75 -48.94
C ILE A 22 24.55 -16.58 -48.20
N ASN A 23 24.07 -17.69 -48.76
CA ASN A 23 23.10 -18.57 -48.11
C ASN A 23 23.66 -19.28 -46.86
N ALA A 24 24.94 -19.65 -46.88
CA ALA A 24 25.61 -20.27 -45.74
C ALA A 24 25.97 -19.25 -44.65
N THR A 25 26.19 -17.99 -45.01
CA THR A 25 26.55 -16.90 -44.10
C THR A 25 25.37 -15.99 -43.73
N LEU A 26 24.15 -16.29 -44.16
CA LEU A 26 22.92 -15.64 -43.70
C LEU A 26 22.25 -16.53 -42.64
N PRO A 27 22.68 -16.46 -41.37
CA PRO A 27 21.93 -17.00 -40.24
C PRO A 27 20.70 -16.13 -39.90
N SER A 28 20.59 -14.93 -40.49
CA SER A 28 19.45 -14.05 -40.31
C SER A 28 18.20 -14.68 -40.95
N PHE A 29 17.24 -15.08 -40.11
CA PHE A 29 15.96 -15.71 -40.47
C PHE A 29 16.01 -17.20 -40.79
N SER A 30 16.73 -18.01 -40.01
CA SER A 30 16.39 -19.44 -39.95
C SER A 30 14.98 -19.59 -39.35
N LEU A 31 14.16 -20.49 -39.90
CA LEU A 31 12.80 -20.76 -39.41
C LEU A 31 12.80 -21.06 -37.90
N LYS A 32 13.79 -21.83 -37.43
CA LYS A 32 13.98 -22.14 -36.00
C LYS A 32 14.17 -20.90 -35.13
N THR A 33 14.85 -19.88 -35.65
CA THR A 33 15.06 -18.61 -34.92
C THR A 33 13.77 -17.82 -34.84
N VAL A 34 12.96 -17.80 -35.90
CA VAL A 34 11.65 -17.13 -35.92
C VAL A 34 10.67 -17.84 -34.97
N GLU A 35 10.63 -19.17 -35.00
CA GLU A 35 9.81 -19.98 -34.08
C GLU A 35 10.18 -19.70 -32.63
N ALA A 36 11.47 -19.73 -32.28
CA ALA A 36 11.92 -19.43 -30.92
C ALA A 36 11.54 -18.01 -30.45
N LEU A 37 11.59 -17.02 -31.36
CA LEU A 37 11.19 -15.64 -31.05
C LEU A 37 9.67 -15.52 -30.86
N VAL A 38 8.86 -16.20 -31.67
CA VAL A 38 7.40 -16.26 -31.51
C VAL A 38 7.03 -16.91 -30.18
N ASP A 39 7.68 -18.02 -29.85
CA ASP A 39 7.45 -18.76 -28.60
C ASP A 39 7.74 -17.91 -27.35
N VAL A 40 8.83 -17.13 -27.41
CA VAL A 40 9.19 -16.16 -26.35
C VAL A 40 8.19 -15.01 -26.32
N LEU A 41 7.76 -14.50 -27.48
CA LEU A 41 6.81 -13.41 -27.57
C LEU A 41 5.44 -13.83 -26.99
N GLU A 42 4.93 -15.01 -27.33
CA GLU A 42 3.67 -15.54 -26.79
C GLU A 42 3.72 -15.71 -25.27
N LYS A 43 4.82 -16.28 -24.74
CA LYS A 43 5.03 -16.40 -23.29
C LYS A 43 5.06 -15.04 -22.61
N THR A 44 5.70 -14.05 -23.23
CA THR A 44 5.77 -12.68 -22.71
C THR A 44 4.39 -12.01 -22.76
N GLN A 45 3.62 -12.23 -23.82
CA GLN A 45 2.26 -11.71 -23.98
C GLN A 45 1.32 -12.26 -22.89
N LEU A 46 1.40 -13.57 -22.62
CA LEU A 46 0.61 -14.23 -21.56
C LEU A 46 1.01 -13.72 -20.17
N ALA A 47 2.30 -13.56 -19.91
CA ALA A 47 2.78 -13.00 -18.65
C ALA A 47 2.29 -11.56 -18.44
N ASN A 48 2.29 -10.75 -19.50
CA ASN A 48 1.78 -9.38 -19.45
C ASN A 48 0.26 -9.36 -19.19
N ALA A 49 -0.51 -10.25 -19.81
CA ALA A 49 -1.95 -10.34 -19.57
C ALA A 49 -2.27 -10.74 -18.11
N ALA A 50 -1.55 -11.73 -17.58
CA ALA A 50 -1.70 -12.13 -16.18
C ALA A 50 -1.29 -11.02 -15.20
N GLN A 51 -0.27 -10.21 -15.55
CA GLN A 51 0.10 -9.04 -14.77
C GLN A 51 -0.96 -7.95 -14.81
N ASP A 52 -1.59 -7.71 -15.96
CA ASP A 52 -2.66 -6.72 -16.10
C ASP A 52 -3.85 -7.07 -15.21
N ASP A 53 -4.29 -8.33 -15.21
CA ASP A 53 -5.34 -8.82 -14.30
C ASP A 53 -4.99 -8.58 -12.82
N HIS A 54 -3.73 -8.85 -12.45
CA HIS A 54 -3.26 -8.61 -11.08
C HIS A 54 -3.19 -7.11 -10.73
N ILE A 55 -2.81 -6.24 -11.67
CA ILE A 55 -2.82 -4.78 -11.49
C ILE A 55 -4.26 -4.29 -11.28
N ASN A 56 -5.20 -4.76 -12.11
CA ASN A 56 -6.61 -4.42 -11.99
C ASN A 56 -7.17 -4.85 -10.62
N GLN A 57 -6.82 -6.06 -10.17
CA GLN A 57 -7.21 -6.53 -8.84
C GLN A 57 -6.61 -5.68 -7.71
N GLN A 58 -5.37 -5.21 -7.85
CA GLN A 58 -4.75 -4.32 -6.87
C GLN A 58 -5.43 -2.95 -6.84
N GLN A 59 -5.83 -2.41 -7.98
CA GLN A 59 -6.55 -1.14 -8.06
C GLN A 59 -7.89 -1.23 -7.31
N ASP A 60 -8.67 -2.29 -7.53
CA ASP A 60 -9.93 -2.51 -6.80
C ASP A 60 -9.74 -2.55 -5.28
N ARG A 61 -8.64 -3.16 -4.81
CA ARG A 61 -8.29 -3.22 -3.38
C ARG A 61 -7.92 -1.84 -2.83
N ILE A 62 -7.17 -1.04 -3.60
CA ILE A 62 -6.82 0.33 -3.22
C ILE A 62 -8.08 1.18 -3.07
N ASP A 63 -8.98 1.14 -4.05
CA ASP A 63 -10.22 1.90 -4.02
C ASP A 63 -11.09 1.54 -2.80
N GLN A 64 -11.15 0.25 -2.46
CA GLN A 64 -11.84 -0.21 -1.25
C GLN A 64 -11.18 0.31 0.03
N LEU A 65 -9.85 0.32 0.10
CA LEU A 65 -9.10 0.83 1.25
C LEU A 65 -9.26 2.34 1.40
N GLU A 66 -9.18 3.10 0.32
CA GLU A 66 -9.41 4.55 0.32
C GLU A 66 -10.82 4.89 0.79
N LYS A 67 -11.83 4.14 0.33
CA LYS A 67 -13.22 4.30 0.78
C LYS A 67 -13.36 4.00 2.28
N LYS A 68 -12.74 2.92 2.78
CA LYS A 68 -12.75 2.59 4.22
C LYS A 68 -12.03 3.66 5.05
N ASN A 69 -10.89 4.17 4.59
CA ASN A 69 -10.16 5.24 5.27
C ASN A 69 -10.97 6.54 5.33
N ALA A 70 -11.66 6.91 4.25
CA ALA A 70 -12.54 8.08 4.24
C ALA A 70 -13.70 7.94 5.24
N GLU A 71 -14.28 6.74 5.35
CA GLU A 71 -15.33 6.43 6.32
C GLU A 71 -14.82 6.47 7.77
N LEU A 72 -13.66 5.86 8.04
CA LEU A 72 -13.02 5.93 9.35
C LEU A 72 -12.71 7.39 9.73
N GLY A 73 -12.23 8.20 8.78
CA GLY A 73 -12.01 9.62 9.00
C GLY A 73 -13.28 10.41 9.33
N ARG A 74 -14.44 10.04 8.76
CA ARG A 74 -15.74 10.62 9.16
C ARG A 74 -16.13 10.23 10.57
N ARG A 75 -16.09 8.93 10.88
CA ARG A 75 -16.43 8.42 12.23
C ARG A 75 -15.55 9.04 13.30
N LEU A 76 -14.25 9.17 13.04
CA LEU A 76 -13.33 9.81 13.97
C LEU A 76 -13.75 11.25 14.28
N ARG A 77 -14.19 12.03 13.29
CA ARG A 77 -14.70 13.39 13.53
C ARG A 77 -15.98 13.38 14.36
N GLU A 78 -16.88 12.45 14.11
CA GLU A 78 -18.13 12.28 14.89
C GLU A 78 -17.87 11.89 16.36
N TYR A 79 -16.86 11.04 16.61
CA TYR A 79 -16.50 10.60 17.96
C TYR A 79 -15.61 11.61 18.71
N SER A 80 -14.68 12.28 18.03
CA SER A 80 -13.67 13.13 18.67
C SER A 80 -14.05 14.60 18.81
N ILE A 81 -15.09 15.09 18.12
CA ILE A 81 -15.41 16.52 18.09
C ILE A 81 -16.92 16.74 18.29
N LYS A 82 -17.36 16.73 19.55
CA LYS A 82 -18.64 17.34 19.93
C LYS A 82 -18.38 18.73 20.50
N PRO A 83 -18.95 19.81 19.94
CA PRO A 83 -18.86 21.13 20.54
C PRO A 83 -19.61 21.10 21.87
N VAL A 84 -18.92 21.43 22.95
CA VAL A 84 -19.47 21.38 24.31
C VAL A 84 -19.94 22.76 24.76
N ALA A 85 -19.30 23.83 24.27
CA ALA A 85 -19.72 25.19 24.52
C ALA A 85 -19.16 26.14 23.46
N THR A 86 -19.82 27.29 23.30
CA THR A 86 -19.31 28.43 22.54
C THR A 86 -18.89 29.50 23.54
N LEU A 87 -17.63 29.95 23.48
CA LEU A 87 -17.11 31.05 24.29
C LEU A 87 -17.04 32.31 23.43
N ASP A 88 -17.58 33.41 23.96
CA ASP A 88 -17.40 34.74 23.41
C ASP A 88 -16.40 35.49 24.30
N VAL A 89 -15.18 35.70 23.81
CA VAL A 89 -14.11 36.38 24.55
C VAL A 89 -14.10 37.84 24.12
N GLN A 90 -14.34 38.75 25.08
CA GLN A 90 -14.37 40.19 24.84
C GLN A 90 -13.58 40.94 25.92
N SER A 91 -12.51 41.60 25.52
CA SER A 91 -11.59 42.31 26.40
C SER A 91 -12.03 43.73 26.75
N GLY A 92 -13.31 44.08 26.75
CA GLY A 92 -13.71 45.51 26.79
C GLY A 92 -14.80 45.93 27.76
N ARG A 93 -15.62 45.00 28.27
CA ARG A 93 -16.87 45.34 28.94
C ARG A 93 -16.72 46.31 30.14
N PRO A 94 -17.57 47.36 30.19
CA PRO A 94 -17.57 48.39 31.23
C PRO A 94 -18.19 47.91 32.57
N ASP A 95 -18.71 46.69 32.62
CA ASP A 95 -19.38 46.08 33.77
C ASP A 95 -18.43 45.44 34.80
N GLY A 96 -17.12 45.49 34.58
CA GLY A 96 -16.11 45.09 35.57
C GLY A 96 -15.97 43.57 35.81
N HIS A 97 -16.74 42.73 35.12
CA HIS A 97 -16.65 41.28 35.24
C HIS A 97 -16.05 40.66 33.97
N LYS A 98 -14.76 40.32 33.98
CA LYS A 98 -14.10 39.62 32.85
C LYS A 98 -13.26 38.46 33.35
N PHE A 99 -13.81 37.24 33.31
CA PHE A 99 -13.00 36.03 33.17
C PHE A 99 -13.78 35.01 32.33
N ALA A 100 -13.24 34.66 31.16
CA ALA A 100 -13.49 33.36 30.57
C ALA A 100 -12.41 32.42 31.12
N LEU A 101 -12.82 31.34 31.78
CA LEU A 101 -11.91 30.33 32.32
C LEU A 101 -11.32 29.54 31.13
N ALA A 102 -10.09 29.87 30.74
CA ALA A 102 -9.33 29.06 29.79
C ALA A 102 -8.27 28.27 30.56
N TYR A 103 -8.46 26.98 30.72
CA TYR A 103 -7.39 26.06 31.10
C TYR A 103 -6.48 25.87 29.88
N SER A 104 -5.36 26.58 29.80
CA SER A 104 -4.21 26.17 29.00
C SER A 104 -2.98 26.11 29.90
N SER A 105 -2.15 25.08 29.73
CA SER A 105 -0.91 24.86 30.49
C SER A 105 0.13 25.98 30.33
N GLU A 106 -0.04 26.87 29.35
CA GLU A 106 0.80 28.04 29.12
C GLU A 106 -0.04 29.33 29.09
N ALA A 107 0.46 30.36 29.77
CA ALA A 107 -0.25 31.60 30.09
C ALA A 107 -0.37 32.57 28.90
N HIS A 108 -1.07 32.18 27.83
CA HIS A 108 -1.34 33.06 26.70
C HIS A 108 -2.75 33.67 26.79
N LYS A 109 -2.85 35.00 26.62
CA LYS A 109 -4.15 35.68 26.48
C LYS A 109 -4.74 35.34 25.12
N LEU A 110 -5.94 34.78 25.10
CA LEU A 110 -6.70 34.59 23.86
C LEU A 110 -7.19 35.95 23.33
N PRO A 111 -7.07 36.22 22.01
CA PRO A 111 -7.69 37.39 21.38
C PRO A 111 -9.21 37.44 21.54
N ASP A 112 -9.78 38.62 21.29
CA ASP A 112 -11.23 38.78 21.26
C ASP A 112 -11.84 38.05 20.05
N GLY A 113 -12.91 37.29 20.28
CA GLY A 113 -13.54 36.48 19.25
C GLY A 113 -14.45 35.38 19.80
N VAL A 114 -15.16 34.73 18.88
CA VAL A 114 -16.02 33.57 19.18
C VAL A 114 -15.20 32.29 18.99
N TYR A 115 -15.07 31.52 20.06
CA TYR A 115 -14.34 30.26 20.09
C TYR A 115 -15.30 29.11 20.35
N ILE A 116 -15.11 28.00 19.64
CA ILE A 116 -15.84 26.76 19.87
C ILE A 116 -14.98 25.86 20.76
N LEU A 117 -15.44 25.60 21.99
CA LEU A 117 -14.84 24.60 22.85
C LEU A 117 -15.29 23.22 22.40
N CYS A 118 -14.34 22.45 21.89
CA CYS A 118 -14.53 21.04 21.58
C CYS A 118 -14.06 20.23 22.79
N CYS A 119 -14.91 19.36 23.34
CA CYS A 119 -14.37 18.28 24.17
C CYS A 119 -13.67 17.31 23.23
N ARG A 120 -12.33 17.32 23.27
CA ARG A 120 -11.60 16.12 22.92
C ARG A 120 -11.88 15.14 24.04
N VAL A 121 -12.91 14.30 23.84
CA VAL A 121 -13.04 13.08 24.64
C VAL A 121 -11.84 12.26 24.24
N TRP A 122 -10.72 12.47 24.92
CA TRP A 122 -9.80 11.36 25.11
C TRP A 122 -10.69 10.27 25.70
N PRO A 123 -10.78 9.08 25.09
CA PRO A 123 -11.27 7.97 25.87
C PRO A 123 -10.49 8.06 27.17
N GLU A 124 -11.18 8.11 28.32
CA GLU A 124 -10.53 7.95 29.62
C GLU A 124 -9.48 6.88 29.40
N SER A 125 -8.23 7.09 29.84
CA SER A 125 -7.20 6.08 29.67
C SER A 125 -7.71 4.82 30.35
N VAL A 126 -8.39 3.97 29.59
CA VAL A 126 -8.86 2.70 30.06
C VAL A 126 -7.54 1.96 30.10
N VAL A 127 -6.97 1.91 31.29
CA VAL A 127 -5.91 0.97 31.58
C VAL A 127 -6.60 -0.38 31.45
N LEU A 128 -6.67 -0.88 30.21
CA LEU A 128 -7.13 -2.22 29.96
C LEU A 128 -6.09 -3.13 30.60
N ASP A 129 -6.56 -3.95 31.52
CA ASP A 129 -5.78 -5.08 32.01
C ASP A 129 -5.40 -6.00 30.84
N ASP A 130 -4.30 -6.74 31.00
CA ASP A 130 -3.78 -7.64 29.95
C ASP A 130 -4.81 -8.68 29.48
N THR A 131 -5.76 -9.05 30.35
CA THR A 131 -6.85 -9.97 30.04
C THR A 131 -7.80 -9.38 29.00
N LYS A 132 -8.26 -8.14 29.19
CA LYS A 132 -9.12 -7.46 28.21
C LYS A 132 -8.39 -7.15 26.92
N LEU A 133 -7.09 -6.83 26.98
CA LEU A 133 -6.28 -6.67 25.78
C LEU A 133 -6.22 -7.97 24.98
N ARG A 134 -6.09 -9.11 25.68
CA ARG A 134 -6.11 -10.43 25.05
C ARG A 134 -7.45 -10.75 24.40
N GLU A 135 -8.56 -10.46 25.07
CA GLU A 135 -9.91 -10.64 24.51
C GLU A 135 -10.14 -9.78 23.27
N LEU A 136 -9.71 -8.52 23.29
CA LEU A 136 -9.80 -7.63 22.12
C LEU A 136 -8.96 -8.15 20.95
N PHE A 137 -7.74 -8.61 21.23
CA PHE A 137 -6.91 -9.21 20.21
C PHE A 137 -7.54 -10.48 19.66
N ASP A 138 -8.05 -11.39 20.49
CA ASP A 138 -8.67 -12.63 20.04
C ASP A 138 -9.92 -12.35 19.19
N SER A 139 -10.72 -11.34 19.55
CA SER A 139 -11.87 -10.89 18.76
C SER A 139 -11.45 -10.28 17.42
N TRP A 140 -10.41 -9.43 17.41
CA TRP A 140 -9.88 -8.84 16.18
C TRP A 140 -9.24 -9.90 15.28
N PHE A 141 -8.41 -10.77 15.85
CA PHE A 141 -7.74 -11.86 15.17
C PHE A 141 -8.76 -12.83 14.55
N ALA A 142 -9.86 -13.13 15.24
CA ALA A 142 -10.93 -13.96 14.69
C ALA A 142 -11.74 -13.29 13.56
N SER A 143 -11.86 -11.95 13.55
CA SER A 143 -12.63 -11.18 12.57
C SER A 143 -11.84 -10.85 11.31
N ASP A 144 -10.63 -10.32 11.49
CA ASP A 144 -9.86 -9.68 10.42
C ASP A 144 -8.73 -10.56 9.89
N CYS A 145 -8.21 -11.49 10.71
CA CYS A 145 -7.29 -12.50 10.23
C CYS A 145 -8.10 -13.68 9.69
N SER A 146 -8.50 -13.59 8.41
CA SER A 146 -8.98 -14.77 7.70
C SER A 146 -7.80 -15.74 7.55
N PHE A 147 -7.68 -16.72 8.44
CA PHE A 147 -6.76 -17.82 8.19
C PHE A 147 -7.28 -18.56 6.96
N ASP A 148 -6.47 -18.65 5.91
CA ASP A 148 -6.58 -19.76 4.98
C ASP A 148 -6.41 -21.00 5.85
N ARG A 149 -7.50 -21.71 6.15
CA ARG A 149 -7.48 -23.01 6.84
C ARG A 149 -6.83 -24.03 5.91
N SER A 150 -5.56 -23.78 5.58
CA SER A 150 -4.75 -24.64 4.75
C SER A 150 -4.75 -25.99 5.45
N PRO A 151 -5.22 -27.06 4.79
CA PRO A 151 -5.30 -28.39 5.38
C PRO A 151 -3.93 -28.94 5.79
N GLU A 152 -2.84 -28.25 5.44
CA GLU A 152 -1.45 -28.60 5.71
C GLU A 152 -0.91 -28.01 7.04
N ALA A 153 -1.56 -26.99 7.61
CA ALA A 153 -1.13 -26.36 8.86
C ALA A 153 -1.69 -27.12 10.07
N SER A 154 -0.83 -27.62 10.95
CA SER A 154 -1.27 -28.31 12.16
C SER A 154 -1.91 -27.34 13.15
N GLU A 155 -2.72 -27.86 14.07
CA GLU A 155 -3.30 -27.05 15.15
C GLU A 155 -2.23 -26.35 16.00
N ALA A 156 -1.06 -27.00 16.17
CA ALA A 156 0.09 -26.42 16.86
C ALA A 156 0.70 -25.24 16.09
N ASP A 157 0.78 -25.30 14.76
CA ASP A 157 1.29 -24.21 13.93
C ASP A 157 0.36 -22.99 13.99
N ASN A 158 -0.95 -23.24 13.96
CA ASN A 158 -1.97 -22.19 14.10
C ASN A 158 -1.90 -21.50 15.47
N ILE A 159 -1.66 -22.25 16.54
CA ILE A 159 -1.46 -21.70 17.89
C ILE A 159 -0.16 -20.89 17.94
N ALA A 160 0.96 -21.43 17.44
CA ALA A 160 2.25 -20.73 17.44
C ALA A 160 2.20 -19.42 16.64
N TRP A 161 1.46 -19.40 15.53
CA TRP A 161 1.21 -18.20 14.74
C TRP A 161 0.39 -17.15 15.49
N ARG A 162 -0.71 -17.58 16.13
CA ARG A 162 -1.54 -16.68 16.93
C ARG A 162 -0.74 -16.03 18.06
N GLU A 163 0.06 -16.80 18.78
CA GLU A 163 0.90 -16.26 19.86
C GLU A 163 2.01 -15.34 19.33
N SER A 164 2.55 -15.61 18.14
CA SER A 164 3.54 -14.74 17.49
C SER A 164 2.93 -13.38 17.10
N TYR A 165 1.71 -13.39 16.55
CA TYR A 165 0.99 -12.15 16.23
C TYR A 165 0.61 -11.36 17.48
N TRP A 166 0.21 -12.06 18.56
CA TRP A 166 -0.06 -11.44 19.84
C TRP A 166 1.17 -10.70 20.38
N TYR A 167 2.35 -11.31 20.31
CA TYR A 167 3.61 -10.69 20.74
C TYR A 167 3.90 -9.40 19.95
N VAL A 168 3.80 -9.44 18.62
CA VAL A 168 4.03 -8.25 17.77
C VAL A 168 3.00 -7.15 18.09
N TRP A 169 1.74 -7.54 18.25
CA TRP A 169 0.67 -6.62 18.61
C TRP A 169 0.92 -5.94 19.96
N GLN A 170 1.38 -6.68 20.97
CA GLN A 170 1.77 -6.13 22.27
C GLN A 170 2.93 -5.12 22.13
N CYS A 171 3.96 -5.43 21.34
CA CYS A 171 5.07 -4.51 21.09
C CYS A 171 4.59 -3.21 20.41
N CYS A 172 3.75 -3.32 19.37
CA CYS A 172 3.20 -2.16 18.67
C CYS A 172 2.29 -1.32 19.58
N SER A 173 1.40 -1.96 20.35
CA SER A 173 0.50 -1.29 21.28
C SER A 173 1.28 -0.52 22.36
N THR A 174 2.29 -1.16 22.95
CA THR A 174 3.18 -0.52 23.93
C THR A 174 3.93 0.67 23.30
N ALA A 175 4.44 0.53 22.07
CA ALA A 175 5.11 1.61 21.37
C ALA A 175 4.18 2.80 21.08
N ILE A 176 2.94 2.55 20.65
CA ILE A 176 1.94 3.60 20.40
C ILE A 176 1.57 4.33 21.70
N LEU A 177 1.38 3.59 22.79
CA LEU A 177 1.04 4.16 24.10
C LEU A 177 2.19 4.99 24.69
N THR A 178 3.43 4.54 24.53
CA THR A 178 4.63 5.26 24.99
C THR A 178 4.88 6.54 24.18
N VAL A 179 4.69 6.52 22.86
CA VAL A 179 4.75 7.72 22.01
C VAL A 179 3.66 8.72 22.38
N SER A 180 2.43 8.24 22.59
CA SER A 180 1.30 9.11 22.99
C SER A 180 1.51 9.79 24.35
N GLN A 181 2.29 9.18 25.26
CA GLN A 181 2.66 9.77 26.54
C GLN A 181 3.78 10.82 26.41
N LEU A 182 4.67 10.69 25.42
CA LEU A 182 5.74 11.65 25.15
C LEU A 182 5.26 12.87 24.37
N GLU A 183 4.27 12.73 23.48
CA GLU A 183 3.64 13.85 22.75
C GLU A 183 2.61 14.64 23.57
N GLY A 184 2.34 14.21 24.81
CA GLY A 184 1.47 14.89 25.78
C GLY A 184 2.18 15.82 26.77
N LEU A 185 3.48 16.07 26.59
CA LEU A 185 4.29 17.09 27.28
C LEU A 185 4.55 18.27 26.34
#